data_AF-A0A3N5MJX2-F1
#
_entry.id   AF-A0A3N5MJX2-F1
#
_cell.length_a   1.000
_cell.length_b   1.000
_cell.length_c   1.000
_cell.angle_alpha   90.00
_cell.angle_beta   90.00
_cell.angle_gamma   90.00
#
_symmetry.space_group_name_H-M   'P 1'
#
loop_
_entity.id
_entity.type
_entity.pdbx_description
1 polymer ?
#
loop_
_entity_poly.entity_id
_entity_poly.type
_entity_poly.pdbx_seq_one_letter_code
_entity_poly.pdbx_strand_id
1 'polypeptide(L)' 'MPARSTNSGDGMSRHIVATTSEIAPGGNKVVTVEGREIVVFHVNGQFFALLNRCPHAGAPLAKA' A
#
# COMPACT_ATOMS: atom_id res chain seq x y z
N MET A 1 -24.54 -3.64 1.41
CA MET A 1 -24.71 -4.54 0.25
C MET A 1 -23.33 -4.81 -0.34
N PRO A 2 -22.85 -6.07 -0.38
CA PRO A 2 -21.44 -6.40 -0.63
C PRO A 2 -21.07 -6.24 -2.10
N ALA A 3 -19.95 -5.56 -2.38
CA ALA A 3 -19.40 -5.43 -3.72
C ALA A 3 -18.98 -6.81 -4.25
N ARG A 4 -19.56 -7.20 -5.39
CA ARG A 4 -19.44 -8.50 -6.04
C ARG A 4 -18.03 -8.70 -6.60
N SER A 5 -17.32 -9.66 -6.03
CA SER A 5 -16.05 -10.18 -6.56
C SER A 5 -16.26 -10.74 -7.96
N THR A 6 -15.57 -10.18 -8.96
CA THR A 6 -15.44 -10.77 -10.29
C THR A 6 -14.03 -11.31 -10.42
N ASN A 7 -13.94 -12.61 -10.58
CA ASN A 7 -12.70 -13.37 -10.70
C ASN A 7 -12.35 -13.51 -12.19
N SER A 8 -11.17 -13.04 -12.60
CA SER A 8 -10.51 -13.37 -13.87
C SER A 8 -9.03 -13.56 -13.55
N GLY A 9 -8.54 -14.81 -13.62
CA GLY A 9 -7.20 -15.19 -13.20
C GLY A 9 -6.14 -14.93 -14.27
N ASP A 10 -5.12 -14.15 -13.90
CA ASP A 10 -3.69 -14.39 -14.12
C ASP A 10 -2.88 -13.35 -13.28
N GLY A 11 -2.31 -13.79 -12.16
CA GLY A 11 -1.08 -13.20 -11.60
C GLY A 11 -1.06 -11.89 -10.81
N MET A 12 -2.17 -11.24 -10.41
CA MET A 12 -2.16 -10.12 -9.44
C MET A 12 -3.49 -10.02 -8.66
N SER A 13 -3.49 -10.42 -7.39
CA SER A 13 -4.59 -10.19 -6.44
C SER A 13 -4.70 -8.69 -6.11
N ARG A 14 -5.92 -8.14 -6.15
CA ARG A 14 -6.18 -6.76 -5.70
C ARG A 14 -6.55 -6.77 -4.22
N HIS A 15 -5.88 -5.93 -3.44
CA HIS A 15 -6.13 -5.79 -2.00
C HIS A 15 -6.61 -4.37 -1.69
N ILE A 16 -7.70 -4.27 -0.91
CA ILE A 16 -8.13 -3.00 -0.33
C ILE A 16 -7.29 -2.79 0.92
N VAL A 17 -6.48 -1.72 0.95
CA VAL A 17 -5.46 -1.52 2.00
C VAL A 17 -5.72 -0.32 2.91
N ALA A 18 -6.41 0.71 2.41
CA ALA A 18 -6.80 1.91 3.17
C ALA A 18 -7.84 2.71 2.39
N THR A 19 -8.58 3.58 3.07
CA THR A 19 -9.35 4.67 2.47
C THR A 19 -8.46 5.90 2.26
N THR A 20 -8.86 6.81 1.37
CA THR A 20 -8.13 8.05 1.10
C THR A 20 -8.07 8.99 2.30
N SER A 21 -9.05 8.93 3.21
CA SER A 21 -9.08 9.70 4.45
C SER A 21 -8.09 9.22 5.50
N GLU A 22 -7.63 7.97 5.41
CA GLU A 22 -6.66 7.40 6.36
C GLU A 22 -5.21 7.82 6.08
N ILE A 23 -4.92 8.36 4.89
CA ILE A 23 -3.59 8.81 4.50
C ILE A 23 -3.69 10.27 4.04
N ALA A 24 -3.51 11.19 4.99
CA ALA A 24 -3.50 12.62 4.70
C ALA A 24 -2.40 12.98 3.67
N PRO A 25 -2.55 14.08 2.92
CA PRO A 25 -1.48 14.57 2.04
C PRO A 25 -0.16 14.75 2.81
N GLY A 26 0.94 14.22 2.28
CA GLY A 26 2.25 14.17 2.94
C GLY A 26 2.41 13.04 3.97
N GLY A 27 1.34 12.30 4.27
CA GLY A 27 1.35 11.17 5.17
C GLY A 27 1.73 9.84 4.49
N ASN A 28 1.97 8.84 5.32
CA ASN A 28 2.20 7.47 4.89
C ASN A 28 1.48 6.47 5.81
N LYS A 29 1.29 5.24 5.32
CA LYS A 29 0.73 4.14 6.08
C LYS A 29 1.37 2.81 5.68
N VAL A 30 1.72 2.00 6.67
CA VAL A 30 2.20 0.63 6.47
C VAL A 30 1.04 -0.34 6.55
N VAL A 31 0.98 -1.27 5.59
CA VAL A 31 -0.02 -2.32 5.50
C VAL A 31 0.67 -3.66 5.21
N THR A 32 0.09 -4.76 5.68
CA THR A 32 0.59 -6.11 5.38
C THR A 32 -0.32 -6.76 4.35
N VAL A 33 0.26 -7.17 3.22
CA VAL A 33 -0.45 -7.84 2.11
C VAL A 33 0.26 -9.16 1.84
N GLU A 34 -0.43 -10.29 2.01
CA GLU A 34 0.13 -11.62 1.75
C GLU A 34 1.49 -11.86 2.46
N GLY A 35 1.64 -11.33 3.68
CA GLY A 35 2.87 -11.45 4.48
C GLY A 35 4.00 -10.47 4.09
N ARG A 36 3.75 -9.53 3.16
CA ARG A 36 4.69 -8.47 2.77
C ARG A 36 4.26 -7.13 3.36
N GLU A 37 5.20 -6.42 3.96
CA GLU A 37 4.97 -5.04 4.40
C GLU A 37 5.09 -4.08 3.22
N ILE A 38 4.02 -3.35 2.97
CA ILE A 38 3.91 -2.32 1.93
C ILE A 38 3.68 -0.99 2.62
N VAL A 39 4.43 0.04 2.24
CA VAL A 39 4.18 1.43 2.64
C VAL A 39 3.46 2.15 1.51
N VAL A 40 2.37 2.84 1.84
CA VAL A 40 1.62 3.70 0.93
C VAL A 40 1.90 5.15 1.31
N PHE A 41 2.40 5.93 0.36
CA PHE A 41 2.67 7.36 0.51
C PHE A 41 1.63 8.18 -0.24
N HIS A 42 1.23 9.31 0.31
CA HIS A 42 0.38 10.29 -0.36
C HIS A 42 1.20 11.55 -0.68
N VAL A 43 1.75 11.64 -1.89
CA VAL A 43 2.68 12.70 -2.31
C VAL A 43 2.09 13.42 -3.52
N ASN A 44 2.05 14.76 -3.49
CA ASN A 44 1.55 15.59 -4.59
C ASN A 44 0.14 15.20 -5.09
N GLY A 45 -0.75 14.78 -4.18
CA GLY A 45 -2.11 14.36 -4.51
C GLY A 45 -2.21 12.97 -5.16
N GLN A 46 -1.13 12.20 -5.16
CA GLN A 46 -1.06 10.85 -5.73
C GLN A 46 -0.62 9.83 -4.67
N PHE A 47 -1.08 8.58 -4.82
CA PHE A 47 -0.72 7.48 -3.93
C PHE A 47 0.35 6.58 -4.57
N PHE A 48 1.41 6.31 -3.82
CA PHE A 48 2.51 5.44 -4.24
C PHE A 48 2.68 4.32 -3.24
N ALA A 49 2.75 3.07 -3.72
CA ALA A 49 2.97 1.91 -2.89
C ALA A 49 4.36 1.31 -3.15
N LEU A 50 5.14 1.10 -2.09
CA LEU A 50 6.46 0.49 -2.14
C LEU A 50 6.56 -0.60 -1.09
N LEU A 51 7.48 -1.55 -1.27
CA LEU A 51 7.89 -2.43 -0.17
C LEU A 51 8.40 -1.57 0.98
N ASN A 52 8.01 -1.88 2.23
CA ASN A 52 8.50 -1.19 3.42
C ASN A 52 9.94 -1.62 3.77
N ARG A 53 10.82 -1.60 2.78
CA ARG A 53 12.22 -2.01 2.88
C ARG A 53 13.05 -1.13 1.97
N CYS A 54 13.99 -0.41 2.56
CA CYS A 54 14.95 0.41 1.84
C CYS A 54 15.83 -0.50 0.97
N PRO A 55 15.96 -0.23 -0.33
CA PRO A 55 16.76 -1.07 -1.23
C PRO A 55 18.26 -1.03 -0.92
N HIS A 56 18.72 -0.04 -0.15
CA HIS A 56 20.12 0.09 0.24
C HIS A 56 20.48 -0.81 1.43
N ALA A 57 19.89 -0.56 2.60
CA ALA A 57 20.27 -1.20 3.87
C ALA A 57 19.13 -1.99 4.53
N GLY A 58 17.96 -2.12 3.88
CA GLY A 58 16.84 -2.92 4.39
C GLY A 58 16.02 -2.29 5.51
N ALA A 59 16.32 -1.06 5.93
CA ALA A 59 15.54 -0.35 6.95
C ALA A 59 14.09 -0.07 6.49
N PRO A 60 13.10 0.01 7.40
CA PRO A 60 11.72 0.36 7.05
C PRO A 60 11.63 1.75 6.42
N LEU A 61 10.98 1.86 5.26
CA LEU A 61 10.78 3.14 4.55
C LEU A 61 9.80 4.06 5.27
N ALA A 62 8.88 3.52 6.08
CA ALA A 62 7.94 4.33 6.86
C ALA A 62 8.59 5.21 7.93
N LYS A 63 9.88 5.00 8.24
CA LYS A 63 10.65 5.78 9.21
C LYS A 63 11.54 6.86 8.56
N ALA A 64 11.45 7.04 7.24
CA ALA A 64 12.19 8.07 6.52
C ALA A 64 11.54 9.45 6.64
#